data_AF-A0A7D5ML90-F1
#
_entry.id   AF-A0A7D5ML90-F1
#
_cell.length_a   1.000
_cell.length_b   1.000
_cell.length_c   1.000
_cell.angle_alpha   90.00
_cell.angle_beta   90.00
_cell.angle_gamma   90.00
#
_symmetry.space_group_name_H-M   'P 1'
#
loop_
_entity.id
_entity.type
_entity.pdbx_description
1 polymer ?
#
loop_
_entity_poly.entity_id
_entity_poly.type
_entity_poly.pdbx_seq_one_letter_code
_entity_poly.pdbx_strand_id
1 'polypeptide(L)'
;MRVVATVISVIFHPLLLTTYLVLLLGTLFPALLMIAPQYLRVMIAFIFCFTFLLPVVNLIMFRMFGTISSYTLADRKERIVPFMAIALIYLVTAFLFFQAPVFIQL
;
A
#
# COMPACT_ATOMS: atom_id res chain seq x y z
N MET A 1 -27.23 -7.39 1.24
CA MET A 1 -26.74 -5.99 1.17
C MET A 1 -25.37 -5.78 1.83
N ARG A 2 -25.09 -6.33 3.03
CA ARG A 2 -23.78 -6.10 3.71
C ARG A 2 -22.55 -6.61 2.95
N VAL A 3 -22.61 -7.81 2.36
CA VAL A 3 -21.47 -8.40 1.63
C VAL A 3 -21.04 -7.54 0.44
N VAL A 4 -22.01 -7.07 -0.36
CA VAL A 4 -21.74 -6.19 -1.51
C VAL A 4 -21.06 -4.91 -1.06
N ALA A 5 -21.56 -4.27 -0.01
CA ALA A 5 -20.94 -3.07 0.55
C ALA A 5 -19.50 -3.33 1.02
N THR A 6 -19.24 -4.45 1.70
CA THR A 6 -17.89 -4.82 2.13
C THR A 6 -16.95 -5.03 0.95
N VAL A 7 -17.39 -5.72 -0.10
CA VAL A 7 -16.57 -5.95 -1.30
C VAL A 7 -16.22 -4.62 -1.97
N ILE A 8 -17.21 -3.73 -2.15
CA ILE A 8 -16.99 -2.39 -2.71
C ILE A 8 -15.99 -1.61 -1.84
N SER A 9 -16.16 -1.61 -0.51
CA SER A 9 -15.22 -0.92 0.39
C SER A 9 -13.80 -1.46 0.33
N VAL A 10 -13.63 -2.78 0.13
CA VAL A 10 -12.30 -3.39 -0.02
C VAL A 10 -11.67 -3.02 -1.35
N ILE A 11 -12.43 -3.08 -2.45
CA ILE A 11 -11.92 -2.71 -3.79
C ILE A 11 -11.55 -1.22 -3.83
N PHE A 12 -12.41 -0.35 -3.31
CA PHE A 12 -12.15 1.09 -3.30
C PHE A 12 -11.43 1.56 -2.02
N HIS A 13 -10.68 0.67 -1.37
CA HIS A 13 -9.95 1.02 -0.17
C HIS A 13 -8.80 2.00 -0.50
N PRO A 14 -8.59 3.07 0.29
CA PRO A 14 -7.56 4.07 0.01
C PRO A 14 -6.14 3.51 -0.15
N LEU A 15 -5.83 2.39 0.52
CA LEU A 15 -4.55 1.69 0.41
C LEU A 15 -4.25 1.15 -1.01
N LEU A 16 -5.28 0.85 -1.80
CA LEU A 16 -5.16 0.38 -3.20
C LEU A 16 -5.10 1.54 -4.20
N LEU A 17 -5.47 2.76 -3.79
CA LEU A 17 -5.59 3.92 -4.67
C LEU A 17 -4.27 4.21 -5.42
N THR A 18 -3.14 4.12 -4.73
CA THR A 18 -1.82 4.31 -5.36
C THR A 18 -1.52 3.24 -6.42
N THR A 19 -1.91 1.99 -6.16
CA THR A 19 -1.74 0.90 -7.13
C THR A 19 -2.58 1.15 -8.39
N TYR A 20 -3.84 1.56 -8.22
CA TYR A 20 -4.71 1.90 -9.34
C TYR A 20 -4.19 3.09 -10.15
N LEU A 21 -3.68 4.12 -9.48
CA LEU A 21 -3.11 5.27 -10.15
C LEU A 21 -1.92 4.89 -11.03
N VAL A 22 -0.97 4.10 -10.50
CA VAL A 22 0.20 3.67 -11.30
C VAL A 22 -0.21 2.73 -12.43
N LEU A 23 -1.19 1.86 -12.22
CA LEU A 23 -1.71 0.99 -13.29
C LEU A 23 -2.37 1.82 -14.40
N LEU A 24 -3.20 2.80 -14.04
CA LEU A 24 -3.88 3.68 -14.99
C LEU A 24 -2.86 4.54 -15.76
N LEU A 25 -1.95 5.20 -15.06
CA LEU A 25 -0.93 6.05 -15.69
C LEU A 25 0.03 5.22 -16.54
N GLY A 26 0.46 4.05 -16.08
CA GLY A 26 1.38 3.21 -16.83
C GLY A 26 0.78 2.61 -18.11
N THR A 27 -0.55 2.47 -18.17
CA THR A 27 -1.24 1.93 -19.35
C THR A 27 -1.71 3.02 -20.31
N LEU A 28 -2.25 4.12 -19.81
CA LEU A 28 -2.84 5.18 -20.64
C LEU A 28 -1.90 6.36 -20.88
N PHE A 29 -1.02 6.67 -19.93
CA PHE A 29 -0.15 7.86 -19.95
C PHE A 29 1.29 7.54 -19.48
N PRO A 30 1.96 6.53 -20.08
CA PRO A 30 3.24 6.01 -19.55
C PRO A 30 4.34 7.07 -19.44
N ALA A 31 4.31 8.09 -20.30
CA ALA A 31 5.24 9.22 -20.27
C ALA A 31 5.22 10.00 -18.94
N LEU A 32 4.11 9.96 -18.18
CA LEU A 32 4.00 10.64 -16.89
C LEU A 32 4.73 9.92 -15.75
N LEU A 33 4.95 8.60 -15.87
CA LEU A 33 5.57 7.82 -14.81
C LEU A 33 7.09 7.80 -14.86
N MET A 34 7.69 8.13 -16.01
CA MET A 34 9.15 8.05 -16.21
C MET A 34 9.74 6.67 -15.84
N ILE A 35 8.97 5.59 -16.05
CA ILE A 35 9.39 4.20 -15.83
C ILE A 35 9.52 3.52 -17.19
N ALA A 36 10.59 2.76 -17.44
CA ALA A 36 10.65 2.04 -18.70
C ALA A 36 9.59 0.92 -18.77
N PRO A 37 9.00 0.67 -19.96
CA PRO A 37 7.87 -0.25 -20.09
C PRO A 37 8.13 -1.67 -19.55
N GLN A 38 9.37 -2.14 -19.62
CA GLN A 38 9.79 -3.45 -19.14
C GLN A 38 9.70 -3.61 -17.60
N TYR A 39 9.74 -2.50 -16.84
CA TYR A 39 9.70 -2.52 -15.37
C TYR A 39 8.36 -2.11 -14.78
N LEU A 40 7.40 -1.66 -15.60
CA LEU A 40 6.08 -1.23 -15.13
C LEU A 40 5.39 -2.31 -14.28
N ARG A 41 5.44 -3.58 -14.70
CA ARG A 41 4.84 -4.70 -13.95
C ARG A 41 5.50 -4.91 -12.59
N VAL A 42 6.82 -4.82 -12.53
CA VAL A 42 7.58 -4.96 -11.28
C VAL A 42 7.26 -3.79 -10.36
N MET A 43 7.18 -2.56 -10.89
CA MET A 43 6.82 -1.38 -10.11
C MET A 43 5.39 -1.48 -9.55
N ILE A 44 4.42 -1.90 -10.34
CA ILE A 44 3.03 -2.09 -9.88
C ILE A 44 2.99 -3.11 -8.73
N ALA A 45 3.69 -4.24 -8.87
CA ALA A 45 3.77 -5.25 -7.82
C ALA A 45 4.45 -4.71 -6.56
N PHE A 46 5.54 -3.95 -6.70
CA PHE A 46 6.22 -3.30 -5.59
C PHE A 46 5.28 -2.34 -4.86
N ILE A 47 4.62 -1.42 -5.58
CA ILE A 47 3.70 -0.45 -5.00
C ILE A 47 2.55 -1.16 -4.27
N PHE A 48 1.94 -2.17 -4.89
CA PHE A 48 0.89 -2.96 -4.25
C PHE A 48 1.36 -3.61 -2.94
N CYS A 49 2.56 -4.20 -2.95
CA CYS A 49 3.13 -4.82 -1.76
C CYS A 49 3.33 -3.82 -0.61
N PHE A 50 3.86 -2.64 -0.89
CA PHE A 50 4.20 -1.66 0.14
C PHE A 50 3.01 -0.77 0.57
N THR A 51 2.06 -0.47 -0.31
CA THR A 51 0.91 0.40 0.02
C THR A 51 -0.32 -0.35 0.50
N PHE A 52 -0.44 -1.65 0.21
CA PHE A 52 -1.60 -2.45 0.61
C PHE A 52 -1.20 -3.71 1.39
N LEU A 53 -0.41 -4.60 0.79
CA LEU A 53 -0.16 -5.92 1.37
C LEU A 53 0.53 -5.84 2.73
N LEU A 54 1.65 -5.11 2.83
CA LEU A 54 2.39 -4.95 4.07
C LEU A 54 1.57 -4.27 5.18
N PRO A 55 0.88 -3.14 4.94
CA PRO A 55 -0.03 -2.56 5.93
C PRO A 55 -1.13 -3.51 6.41
N VAL A 56 -1.73 -4.30 5.52
CA VAL A 56 -2.77 -5.28 5.89
C VAL A 56 -2.19 -6.42 6.72
N VAL A 57 -1.06 -7.00 6.29
CA VAL A 57 -0.35 -8.05 7.06
C VAL A 57 0.02 -7.53 8.44
N ASN A 58 0.52 -6.30 8.53
CA ASN A 58 0.84 -5.64 9.79
C ASN A 58 -0.38 -5.55 10.73
N LEU A 59 -1.56 -5.15 10.23
CA LEU A 59 -2.79 -5.16 11.03
C LEU A 59 -3.24 -6.56 11.45
N ILE A 60 -3.09 -7.55 10.57
CA ILE A 60 -3.39 -8.96 10.89
C ILE A 60 -2.49 -9.45 12.03
N MET A 61 -1.18 -9.18 11.96
CA MET A 61 -0.23 -9.56 13.00
C MET A 61 -0.59 -8.94 14.36
N PHE A 62 -0.88 -7.63 14.40
CA PHE A 62 -1.29 -6.98 15.64
C PHE A 62 -2.61 -7.51 16.20
N ARG A 63 -3.53 -7.94 15.33
CA ARG A 63 -4.77 -8.60 15.76
C ARG A 63 -4.48 -9.97 16.37
N MET A 64 -3.61 -10.76 15.74
CA MET A 64 -3.22 -12.09 16.22
C MET A 64 -2.49 -12.04 17.55
N PHE A 65 -1.64 -11.04 17.77
CA PHE A 65 -0.91 -10.84 19.03
C PHE A 65 -1.73 -10.14 20.13
N GLY A 66 -3.00 -9.84 19.88
CA GLY A 66 -3.88 -9.19 20.87
C GLY A 66 -3.54 -7.71 21.13
N THR A 67 -2.72 -7.08 20.28
CA THR A 67 -2.41 -5.65 20.38
C THR A 67 -3.60 -4.77 19.99
N ILE A 68 -4.48 -5.26 19.10
CA ILE A 68 -5.69 -4.55 18.67
C ILE A 68 -6.94 -5.42 18.83
N SER A 69 -8.04 -4.80 19.25
CA SER A 69 -9.33 -5.44 19.50
C SER A 69 -10.22 -5.54 18.25
N SER A 70 -9.92 -4.78 17.20
CA SER A 70 -10.65 -4.84 15.92
C SER A 70 -9.84 -4.25 14.77
N TYR A 71 -10.09 -4.69 13.54
CA TYR A 71 -9.45 -4.11 12.34
C TYR A 71 -9.90 -2.68 12.05
N THR A 72 -11.07 -2.28 12.56
CA THR A 72 -11.58 -0.91 12.45
C THR A 72 -10.89 0.06 13.41
N LEU A 73 -10.06 -0.45 14.34
CA LEU A 73 -9.29 0.33 15.30
C LEU A 73 -10.15 1.39 16.02
N ALA A 74 -11.26 0.97 16.62
CA ALA A 74 -12.23 1.90 17.22
C ALA A 74 -11.60 2.75 18.35
N ASP A 75 -10.77 2.14 19.21
CA ASP A 75 -10.01 2.84 20.24
C ASP A 75 -8.80 3.56 19.63
N ARG A 76 -8.61 4.83 20.03
CA ARG A 76 -7.45 5.63 19.62
C ARG A 76 -6.14 5.11 20.19
N LYS A 77 -6.14 4.52 21.38
CA LYS A 77 -4.92 3.98 22.02
C LYS A 77 -4.34 2.81 21.23
N GLU A 78 -5.20 1.98 20.66
CA GLU A 78 -4.82 0.83 19.82
C GLU A 78 -4.23 1.24 18.46
N ARG A 79 -4.39 2.50 18.02
CA ARG A 79 -3.92 2.98 16.71
C ARG A 79 -2.43 3.30 16.67
N ILE A 80 -1.84 3.65 17.81
CA ILE A 80 -0.47 4.18 17.88
C ILE A 80 0.52 3.14 17.34
N VAL A 81 0.47 1.92 17.86
CA VAL A 81 1.43 0.87 17.48
C VAL A 81 1.28 0.46 16.01
N PRO A 82 0.08 0.14 15.48
CA PRO A 82 -0.10 -0.14 14.06
C PRO A 82 0.35 0.99 13.14
N PHE A 83 0.02 2.25 13.49
CA PHE A 83 0.34 3.38 12.64
C PHE A 83 1.83 3.73 12.66
N MET A 84 2.52 3.54 13.78
CA MET A 84 3.98 3.67 13.84
C MET A 84 4.67 2.64 12.94
N ALA A 85 4.20 1.38 12.94
CA ALA A 85 4.73 0.35 12.06
C ALA A 85 4.46 0.67 10.57
N ILE A 86 3.25 1.14 10.22
CA ILE A 86 2.93 1.57 8.85
C ILE A 86 3.76 2.79 8.44
N ALA A 87 3.95 3.76 9.33
CA ALA A 87 4.80 4.92 9.08
C ALA A 87 6.25 4.49 8.80
N LEU A 88 6.79 3.53 9.56
CA LEU A 88 8.11 2.96 9.30
C LEU A 88 8.18 2.28 7.93
N ILE A 89 7.17 1.48 7.55
CA ILE A 89 7.09 0.87 6.22
C ILE A 89 7.17 1.95 5.14
N TYR A 90 6.43 3.05 5.29
CA TYR A 90 6.45 4.14 4.31
C TYR A 90 7.76 4.93 4.30
N LEU A 91 8.40 5.14 5.45
CA LEU A 91 9.73 5.75 5.52
C LEU A 91 10.77 4.89 4.80
N VAL A 92 10.76 3.58 5.03
CA VAL A 92 11.64 2.64 4.32
C VAL A 92 11.35 2.65 2.83
N THR A 93 10.07 2.63 2.43
CA THR A 93 9.67 2.70 1.02
C THR A 93 10.18 3.98 0.37
N ALA A 94 9.98 5.14 1.01
CA ALA A 94 10.45 6.42 0.53
C ALA A 94 11.99 6.46 0.43
N PHE A 95 12.68 5.92 1.42
CA PHE A 95 14.14 5.80 1.39
C PHE A 95 14.62 4.91 0.23
N LEU A 96 13.95 3.78 -0.04
CA LEU A 96 14.26 2.92 -1.18
C LEU A 96 14.10 3.69 -2.49
N PHE A 97 13.02 4.45 -2.68
CA PHE A 97 12.86 5.30 -3.87
C PHE A 97 13.92 6.39 -3.98
N PHE A 98 14.33 6.99 -2.86
CA PHE A 98 15.35 8.06 -2.86
C PHE A 98 16.75 7.53 -3.18
N GLN A 99 17.13 6.38 -2.61
CA GLN A 99 18.44 5.77 -2.81
C GLN A 99 18.56 4.99 -4.11
N ALA A 100 17.44 4.58 -4.71
CA ALA A 100 17.43 3.80 -5.92
C ALA A 100 17.05 4.65 -7.15
N PRO A 101 18.01 5.38 -7.78
CA PRO A 101 17.85 5.76 -9.18
C PRO A 101 17.67 4.54 -10.09
N VAL A 102 17.96 3.32 -9.58
CA VAL A 102 17.68 2.02 -10.21
C VAL A 102 16.25 1.95 -10.75
N PHE A 103 15.21 2.45 -10.09
CA PHE A 103 13.84 2.38 -10.67
C PHE A 103 13.50 3.47 -11.68
N ILE A 104 14.29 4.53 -11.74
CA ILE A 104 14.16 5.66 -12.68
C ILE A 104 15.01 5.42 -13.94
N GLN A 105 16.05 4.58 -13.83
CA GLN A 105 16.97 4.21 -14.93
C GLN A 105 16.76 2.80 -15.49
N LEU A 106 15.87 2.01 -14.89
CA LEU A 106 15.41 0.73 -15.42
C LEU A 106 14.29 0.99 -16.45
#